data_AF-A0A3M1KFE1-F1
#
_entry.id   AF-A0A3M1KFE1-F1
#
_cell.length_a   1.000
_cell.length_b   1.000
_cell.length_c   1.000
_cell.angle_alpha   90.00
_cell.angle_beta   90.00
_cell.angle_gamma   90.00
#
_symmetry.space_group_name_H-M   'P 1'
#
loop_
_entity.id
_entity.type
_entity.pdbx_description
1 polymer ?
#
loop_
_entity_poly.entity_id
_entity_poly.type
_entity_poly.pdbx_seq_one_letter_code
_entity_poly.pdbx_strand_id
1 'polypeptide(L)'
;MTVTEVKMQVKVWDVPTRLYHWAFAGVVIAQFVTAQLGGDAMFWHVRLGYAALALVLFRIYWGLVGSESARFSHFLAGPSATLAYMRDLARRHPPAVASHNPMGGWAVIALLLAVGTQATLGLFSNDDIFIEGPLYGLISKDLSDSLTGWHGVGAKVIVALVGLHLLAIAVHQTVFREQLVPAMLHGNKPLEQPVQLRFVSPWRALPGLLLAVLAVWALVTWGESLAVDSYDYG
;
A
#
# COMPACT_ATOMS: atom_id res chain seq x y z
N MET A 1 26.43 22.17 29.36
CA MET A 1 26.57 20.70 29.36
C MET A 1 25.44 20.12 28.54
N THR A 2 25.70 19.76 27.29
CA THR A 2 24.76 18.98 26.47
C THR A 2 24.84 17.54 26.94
N VAL A 3 23.83 17.08 27.67
CA VAL A 3 23.67 15.64 27.93
C VAL A 3 23.48 15.00 26.56
N THR A 4 24.44 14.20 26.12
CA THR A 4 24.30 13.43 24.89
C THR A 4 23.22 12.38 25.15
N GLU A 5 22.01 12.63 24.66
CA GLU A 5 20.92 11.66 24.74
C GLU A 5 21.36 10.36 24.06
N VAL A 6 21.45 9.28 24.84
CA VAL A 6 21.79 7.96 24.33
C VAL A 6 20.58 7.41 23.59
N LYS A 7 20.61 7.42 22.26
CA LYS A 7 19.56 6.80 21.43
C LYS A 7 19.76 5.30 21.36
N MET A 8 18.78 4.54 21.81
CA MET A 8 18.80 3.07 21.74
C MET A 8 18.14 2.58 20.45
N GLN A 9 18.68 1.51 19.87
CA GLN A 9 18.08 0.86 18.71
C GLN A 9 16.89 0.00 19.16
N VAL A 10 15.67 0.47 18.88
CA VAL A 10 14.43 -0.23 19.21
C VAL A 10 13.87 -0.87 17.96
N LYS A 11 13.53 -2.16 18.02
CA LYS A 11 12.84 -2.85 16.93
C LYS A 11 11.42 -2.32 16.81
N VAL A 12 11.10 -1.75 15.66
CA VAL A 12 9.79 -1.16 15.35
C VAL A 12 9.07 -1.97 14.29
N TRP A 13 9.74 -2.31 13.19
CA TRP A 13 9.09 -2.94 12.04
C TRP A 13 9.39 -4.43 11.99
N ASP A 14 8.35 -5.25 11.97
CA ASP A 14 8.48 -6.68 11.77
C ASP A 14 8.87 -7.03 10.32
N VAL A 15 9.34 -8.25 10.12
CA VAL A 15 9.80 -8.71 8.79
C VAL A 15 8.66 -8.68 7.77
N PRO A 16 7.45 -9.18 8.05
CA PRO A 16 6.36 -9.18 7.06
C PRO A 16 5.97 -7.77 6.60
N THR A 17 5.94 -6.78 7.50
CA THR A 17 5.62 -5.38 7.14
C THR A 17 6.67 -4.81 6.19
N ARG A 18 7.96 -5.09 6.42
CA ARG A 18 9.04 -4.59 5.56
C ARG A 18 9.02 -5.26 4.19
N LEU A 19 8.85 -6.58 4.15
CA LEU A 19 8.75 -7.32 2.88
C LEU A 19 7.56 -6.85 2.07
N TYR A 20 6.38 -6.71 2.70
CA TYR A 20 5.21 -6.12 2.06
C TYR A 20 5.49 -4.75 1.50
N HIS A 21 6.07 -3.84 2.29
CA HIS A 21 6.29 -2.46 1.87
C HIS A 21 7.14 -2.38 0.60
N TRP A 22 8.27 -3.09 0.58
CA TRP A 22 9.17 -3.08 -0.58
C TRP A 22 8.60 -3.84 -1.79
N ALA A 23 7.90 -4.94 -1.57
CA ALA A 23 7.19 -5.64 -2.64
C ALA A 23 6.09 -4.74 -3.25
N PHE A 24 5.30 -4.08 -2.41
CA PHE A 24 4.24 -3.19 -2.84
C PHE A 24 4.76 -1.97 -3.60
N ALA A 25 5.82 -1.33 -3.09
CA ALA A 25 6.50 -0.25 -3.80
C ALA A 25 7.03 -0.70 -5.17
N GLY A 26 7.66 -1.88 -5.23
CA GLY A 26 8.15 -2.46 -6.49
C GLY A 26 7.02 -2.73 -7.50
N VAL A 27 5.91 -3.31 -7.04
CA VAL A 27 4.72 -3.57 -7.88
C VAL A 27 4.10 -2.26 -8.39
N VAL A 28 3.96 -1.24 -7.55
CA VAL A 28 3.42 0.07 -7.96
C VAL A 28 4.32 0.75 -8.99
N ILE A 29 5.64 0.68 -8.81
CA ILE A 29 6.59 1.22 -9.81
C ILE A 29 6.48 0.44 -11.12
N ALA A 30 6.46 -0.89 -11.08
CA ALA A 30 6.35 -1.71 -12.27
C ALA A 30 5.00 -1.51 -13.00
N GLN A 31 3.90 -1.32 -12.26
CA GLN A 31 2.59 -0.93 -12.81
C GLN A 31 2.66 0.38 -13.59
N PHE A 32 3.27 1.40 -13.00
CA PHE A 32 3.45 2.69 -13.66
C PHE A 32 4.30 2.54 -14.93
N VAL A 33 5.45 1.88 -14.85
CA VAL A 33 6.35 1.68 -16.00
C VAL A 33 5.65 0.92 -17.13
N THR A 34 4.96 -0.19 -16.82
CA THR A 34 4.25 -1.00 -17.82
C THR A 34 3.13 -0.22 -18.51
N ALA A 35 2.39 0.62 -17.78
CA ALA A 35 1.37 1.50 -18.36
C ALA A 35 1.98 2.53 -19.33
N GLN A 36 3.14 3.11 -18.98
CA GLN A 36 3.81 4.09 -19.82
C GLN A 36 4.43 3.47 -21.09
N LEU A 37 4.87 2.21 -21.02
CA LEU A 37 5.42 1.49 -22.17
C LEU A 37 4.32 1.08 -23.17
N GLY A 38 3.14 0.69 -22.68
CA GLY A 38 2.05 0.21 -23.52
C GLY A 38 2.39 -1.08 -24.28
N GLY A 39 1.62 -1.39 -25.33
CA GLY A 39 1.80 -2.61 -26.14
C GLY A 39 1.81 -3.88 -25.29
N ASP A 40 2.75 -4.79 -25.56
CA ASP A 40 2.88 -6.06 -24.82
C ASP A 40 3.14 -5.88 -23.31
N ALA A 41 3.62 -4.72 -22.88
CA ALA A 41 3.80 -4.43 -21.46
C ALA A 41 2.45 -4.39 -20.71
N MET A 42 1.33 -4.18 -21.40
CA MET A 42 -0.01 -4.17 -20.79
C MET A 42 -0.40 -5.54 -20.23
N PHE A 43 0.06 -6.65 -20.79
CA PHE A 43 -0.13 -7.97 -20.19
C PHE A 43 0.54 -8.08 -18.81
N TRP A 44 1.70 -7.44 -18.65
CA TRP A 44 2.36 -7.33 -17.35
C TRP A 44 1.66 -6.35 -16.43
N HIS A 45 1.13 -5.24 -16.97
CA HIS A 45 0.33 -4.29 -16.20
C HIS A 45 -0.85 -5.02 -15.53
N VAL A 46 -1.61 -5.82 -16.28
CA VAL A 46 -2.74 -6.59 -15.72
C VAL A 46 -2.29 -7.55 -14.61
N ARG A 47 -1.26 -8.36 -14.86
CA ARG A 47 -0.71 -9.32 -13.86
C ARG A 47 -0.20 -8.62 -12.60
N LEU A 48 0.46 -7.48 -12.74
CA LEU A 48 0.94 -6.69 -11.62
C LEU A 48 -0.23 -6.03 -10.86
N GLY A 49 -1.33 -5.71 -11.54
CA GLY A 49 -2.58 -5.28 -10.90
C GLY A 49 -3.15 -6.35 -9.97
N TYR A 50 -3.13 -7.62 -10.39
CA TYR A 50 -3.53 -8.74 -9.53
C TYR A 50 -2.59 -8.89 -8.32
N ALA A 51 -1.29 -8.77 -8.54
CA ALA A 51 -0.31 -8.78 -7.45
C ALA A 51 -0.53 -7.61 -6.47
N ALA A 52 -0.82 -6.41 -6.97
CA ALA A 52 -1.15 -5.25 -6.15
C ALA A 52 -2.41 -5.50 -5.31
N LEU A 53 -3.47 -6.05 -5.91
CA LEU A 53 -4.69 -6.41 -5.20
C LEU A 53 -4.44 -7.44 -4.09
N ALA A 54 -3.68 -8.50 -4.38
CA ALA A 54 -3.31 -9.50 -3.38
C ALA A 54 -2.48 -8.89 -2.24
N LEU A 55 -1.56 -7.97 -2.54
CA LEU A 55 -0.78 -7.26 -1.53
C LEU A 55 -1.67 -6.32 -0.68
N VAL A 56 -2.65 -5.64 -1.28
CA VAL A 56 -3.65 -4.84 -0.53
C VAL A 56 -4.42 -5.73 0.45
N LEU A 57 -4.96 -6.87 0.01
CA LEU A 57 -5.68 -7.81 0.86
C LEU A 57 -4.78 -8.36 1.98
N PHE A 58 -3.54 -8.74 1.64
CA PHE A 58 -2.55 -9.16 2.63
C PHE A 58 -2.31 -8.07 3.68
N ARG A 59 -2.18 -6.81 3.25
CA ARG A 59 -1.93 -5.69 4.17
C ARG A 59 -3.11 -5.44 5.11
N ILE A 60 -4.34 -5.60 4.63
CA ILE A 60 -5.55 -5.53 5.45
C ILE A 60 -5.49 -6.62 6.51
N TYR A 61 -5.27 -7.87 6.11
CA TYR A 61 -5.10 -8.99 7.05
C TYR A 61 -4.00 -8.70 8.09
N TRP A 62 -2.79 -8.32 7.64
CA TRP A 62 -1.66 -8.06 8.53
C TRP A 62 -1.89 -6.85 9.45
N GLY A 63 -2.69 -5.88 9.00
CA GLY A 63 -3.10 -4.72 9.80
C GLY A 63 -4.13 -5.01 10.88
N LEU A 64 -4.70 -6.21 10.90
CA LEU A 64 -5.61 -6.68 11.94
C LEU A 64 -4.90 -7.63 12.91
N VAL A 65 -4.15 -8.61 12.40
CA VAL A 65 -3.61 -9.71 13.22
C VAL A 65 -2.10 -9.67 13.44
N GLY A 66 -1.38 -8.78 12.75
CA GLY A 66 0.08 -8.68 12.77
C GLY A 66 0.67 -8.19 14.09
N SER A 67 1.95 -7.80 14.06
CA SER A 67 2.61 -7.19 15.22
C SER A 67 1.97 -5.85 15.55
N GLU A 68 2.17 -5.39 16.78
CA GLU A 68 1.54 -4.18 17.30
C GLU A 68 1.78 -2.94 16.41
N SER A 69 3.02 -2.73 15.95
CA SER A 69 3.36 -1.64 15.03
C SER A 69 2.73 -1.74 13.63
N ALA A 70 2.25 -2.91 13.23
CA ALA A 70 1.59 -3.14 11.94
C ALA A 70 0.08 -2.93 11.99
N ARG A 71 -0.52 -2.92 13.20
CA ARG A 71 -1.98 -2.88 13.38
C ARG A 71 -2.56 -1.50 13.21
N PHE A 72 -3.65 -1.39 12.46
CA PHE A 72 -4.35 -0.11 12.25
C PHE A 72 -4.78 0.52 13.57
N SER A 73 -5.30 -0.28 14.51
CA SER A 73 -5.73 0.20 15.83
C SER A 73 -4.62 0.78 16.69
N HIS A 74 -3.35 0.44 16.42
CA HIS A 74 -2.22 0.96 17.19
C HIS A 74 -1.72 2.29 16.63
N PHE A 75 -1.60 2.41 15.31
CA PHE A 75 -0.94 3.57 14.71
C PHE A 75 -1.91 4.61 14.13
N LEU A 76 -3.18 4.26 13.90
CA LEU A 76 -4.14 5.19 13.33
C LEU A 76 -4.66 6.16 14.39
N ALA A 77 -4.16 7.39 14.35
CA ALA A 77 -4.56 8.44 15.25
C ALA A 77 -5.88 9.09 14.80
N GLY A 78 -6.70 9.49 15.77
CA GLY A 78 -7.94 10.25 15.49
C GLY A 78 -7.68 11.62 14.86
N PRO A 79 -8.73 12.29 14.32
CA PRO A 79 -8.60 13.57 13.65
C PRO A 79 -7.99 14.67 14.53
N SER A 80 -8.40 14.75 15.80
CA SER A 80 -7.90 15.74 16.76
C SER A 80 -6.40 15.58 17.04
N ALA A 81 -5.95 14.34 17.30
CA ALA A 81 -4.54 14.02 17.52
C ALA A 81 -3.68 14.29 16.27
N THR A 82 -4.24 14.04 15.08
CA THR A 82 -3.58 14.32 13.81
C THR A 82 -3.41 15.83 13.60
N LEU A 83 -4.45 16.62 13.88
CA LEU A 83 -4.40 18.09 13.81
C LEU A 83 -3.41 18.68 14.82
N ALA A 84 -3.38 18.14 16.05
CA ALA A 84 -2.39 18.54 17.05
C ALA A 84 -0.97 18.27 16.56
N TYR A 85 -0.71 17.05 16.07
CA TYR A 85 0.60 16.67 15.53
C TYR A 85 1.04 17.57 14.36
N MET A 86 0.13 17.92 13.44
CA MET A 86 0.47 18.83 12.34
C MET A 86 0.88 20.21 12.82
N ARG A 87 0.26 20.74 13.89
CA ARG A 87 0.66 22.02 14.49
C ARG A 87 2.04 21.94 15.13
N ASP A 88 2.32 20.85 15.82
CA ASP A 88 3.63 20.63 16.47
C ASP A 88 4.74 20.41 15.43
N LEU A 89 4.42 19.72 14.34
CA LEU A 89 5.29 19.56 13.19
C LEU A 89 5.62 20.92 12.53
N ALA A 90 4.63 21.78 12.35
CA ALA A 90 4.82 23.14 11.83
C ALA A 90 5.70 24.00 12.75
N ARG A 91 5.63 23.76 14.06
CA ARG A 91 6.51 24.38 15.07
C ARG A 91 7.89 23.72 15.18
N ARG A 92 8.17 22.68 14.37
CA ARG A 92 9.40 21.87 14.39
C ARG A 92 9.69 21.15 15.71
N HIS A 93 8.65 20.87 16.50
CA HIS A 93 8.76 20.13 17.76
C HIS A 93 7.75 18.97 17.81
N PRO A 94 7.75 18.04 16.82
CA PRO A 94 6.83 16.91 16.84
C PRO A 94 7.16 15.96 18.00
N PRO A 95 6.16 15.36 18.66
CA PRO A 95 6.41 14.33 19.67
C PRO A 95 7.07 13.11 19.02
N ALA A 96 8.00 12.47 19.73
CA ALA A 96 8.61 11.23 19.28
C ALA A 96 7.56 10.10 19.25
N VAL A 97 7.37 9.49 18.08
CA VAL A 97 6.45 8.35 17.91
C VAL A 97 7.24 7.11 17.50
N ALA A 98 6.96 6.00 18.19
CA ALA A 98 7.68 4.74 18.01
C ALA A 98 7.40 4.07 16.65
N SER A 99 6.13 4.03 16.22
CA SER A 99 5.71 3.43 14.94
C SER A 99 5.41 4.50 13.87
N HIS A 100 4.20 4.53 13.30
CA HIS A 100 3.79 5.64 12.43
C HIS A 100 3.40 6.83 13.29
N ASN A 101 3.88 8.01 12.91
CA ASN A 101 3.28 9.25 13.40
C ASN A 101 1.84 9.41 12.81
N PRO A 102 0.98 10.28 13.37
CA PRO A 102 -0.39 10.45 12.93
C PRO A 102 -0.55 10.66 11.41
N MET A 103 0.30 11.49 10.80
CA MET A 103 0.26 11.72 9.34
C MET A 103 0.68 10.47 8.55
N GLY A 104 1.70 9.76 9.00
CA GLY A 104 2.16 8.51 8.41
C GLY A 104 1.09 7.42 8.48
N GLY A 105 0.34 7.35 9.58
CA GLY A 105 -0.79 6.43 9.71
C GLY A 105 -1.88 6.67 8.67
N TRP A 106 -2.28 7.93 8.48
CA TRP A 106 -3.24 8.32 7.45
C TRP A 106 -2.71 8.12 6.03
N ALA A 107 -1.41 8.31 5.80
CA ALA A 107 -0.79 8.03 4.50
C ALA A 107 -0.90 6.54 4.11
N VAL A 108 -0.74 5.62 5.08
CA VAL A 108 -0.96 4.18 4.84
C VAL A 108 -2.40 3.92 4.39
N ILE A 109 -3.39 4.51 5.07
CA ILE A 109 -4.80 4.33 4.71
C ILE A 109 -5.10 4.92 3.32
N ALA A 110 -4.61 6.13 3.05
CA ALA A 110 -4.82 6.80 1.76
C ALA A 110 -4.23 5.99 0.59
N LEU A 111 -2.99 5.50 0.73
CA LEU A 111 -2.35 4.69 -0.32
C LEU A 111 -3.02 3.31 -0.48
N LEU A 112 -3.43 2.69 0.63
CA LEU A 112 -4.12 1.39 0.59
C LEU A 112 -5.48 1.49 -0.11
N LEU A 113 -6.26 2.54 0.19
CA LEU A 113 -7.53 2.80 -0.46
C LEU A 113 -7.35 3.20 -1.92
N ALA A 114 -6.39 4.08 -2.23
CA ALA A 114 -6.14 4.52 -3.61
C ALA A 114 -5.75 3.34 -4.51
N VAL A 115 -4.77 2.53 -4.08
CA VAL A 115 -4.32 1.37 -4.87
C VAL A 115 -5.37 0.25 -4.87
N GLY A 116 -6.08 0.02 -3.76
CA GLY A 116 -7.17 -0.96 -3.71
C GLY A 116 -8.32 -0.61 -4.67
N THR A 117 -8.74 0.65 -4.68
CA THR A 117 -9.74 1.16 -5.64
C THR A 117 -9.21 1.06 -7.06
N GLN A 118 -7.97 1.48 -7.32
CA GLN A 118 -7.36 1.40 -8.66
C GLN A 118 -7.34 -0.03 -9.21
N ALA A 119 -6.89 -0.99 -8.39
CA ALA A 119 -6.87 -2.39 -8.76
C ALA A 119 -8.29 -2.93 -9.00
N THR A 120 -9.25 -2.53 -8.17
CA THR A 120 -10.67 -2.90 -8.35
C THR A 120 -11.24 -2.35 -9.65
N LEU A 121 -11.02 -1.07 -9.96
CA LEU A 121 -11.43 -0.48 -11.23
C LEU A 121 -10.83 -1.24 -12.42
N GLY A 122 -9.54 -1.58 -12.33
CA GLY A 122 -8.84 -2.36 -13.35
C GLY A 122 -9.41 -3.75 -13.62
N LEU A 123 -10.13 -4.35 -12.66
CA LEU A 123 -10.81 -5.63 -12.89
C LEU A 123 -11.96 -5.52 -13.90
N PHE A 124 -12.52 -4.32 -14.08
CA PHE A 124 -13.66 -4.04 -14.94
C PHE A 124 -13.29 -3.21 -16.18
N SER A 125 -12.06 -2.70 -16.25
CA SER A 125 -11.60 -1.86 -17.37
C SER A 125 -11.44 -2.65 -18.66
N ASN A 126 -11.51 -1.95 -19.78
CA ASN A 126 -11.21 -2.45 -21.12
C ASN A 126 -10.37 -1.43 -21.91
N ASP A 127 -9.69 -1.87 -22.97
CA ASP A 127 -8.95 -1.02 -23.92
C ASP A 127 -9.55 -0.97 -25.33
N ASP A 128 -10.79 -1.45 -25.51
CA ASP A 128 -11.51 -1.60 -26.79
C ASP A 128 -10.84 -2.51 -27.85
N ILE A 129 -9.69 -3.12 -27.55
CA ILE A 129 -8.90 -3.86 -28.55
C ILE A 129 -8.61 -5.29 -28.09
N PHE A 130 -7.75 -5.47 -27.09
CA PHE A 130 -7.22 -6.79 -26.69
C PHE A 130 -7.08 -6.99 -25.18
N ILE A 131 -7.16 -5.93 -24.39
CA ILE A 131 -6.94 -5.97 -22.94
C ILE A 131 -8.24 -5.66 -22.22
N GLU A 132 -8.78 -6.69 -21.60
CA GLU A 132 -9.97 -6.59 -20.75
C GLU A 132 -9.65 -7.09 -19.34
N GLY A 133 -10.24 -6.44 -18.35
CA GLY A 133 -10.26 -6.93 -16.99
C GLY A 133 -11.11 -8.19 -16.89
N PRO A 134 -10.79 -9.11 -15.96
CA PRO A 134 -11.47 -10.40 -15.86
C PRO A 134 -12.95 -10.29 -15.51
N LEU A 135 -13.41 -9.14 -14.99
CA LEU A 135 -14.80 -8.89 -14.64
C LEU A 135 -15.51 -7.97 -15.64
N TYR A 136 -14.88 -7.63 -16.76
CA TYR A 136 -15.47 -6.77 -17.81
C TYR A 136 -16.85 -7.28 -18.27
N GLY A 137 -16.96 -8.58 -18.56
CA GLY A 137 -18.21 -9.20 -19.05
C GLY A 137 -19.39 -9.17 -18.08
N LEU A 138 -19.20 -8.75 -16.81
CA LEU A 138 -20.27 -8.62 -15.83
C LEU A 138 -21.04 -7.30 -15.91
N ILE A 139 -20.54 -6.33 -16.68
CA ILE A 139 -21.08 -4.98 -16.76
C ILE A 139 -21.27 -4.53 -18.21
N SER A 140 -22.07 -3.48 -18.40
CA SER A 140 -22.23 -2.85 -19.72
C SER A 140 -20.93 -2.19 -20.17
N LYS A 141 -20.67 -2.18 -21.48
CA LYS A 141 -19.53 -1.46 -22.09
C LYS A 141 -19.42 -0.01 -21.63
N ASP A 142 -20.51 0.76 -21.67
CA ASP A 142 -20.50 2.17 -21.26
C ASP A 142 -20.01 2.38 -19.81
N LEU A 143 -20.40 1.47 -18.91
CA LEU A 143 -19.92 1.48 -17.53
C LEU A 143 -18.43 1.12 -17.48
N SER A 144 -17.99 0.11 -18.22
CA SER A 144 -16.58 -0.26 -18.29
C SER A 144 -15.72 0.89 -18.82
N ASP A 145 -16.13 1.57 -19.88
CA ASP A 145 -15.43 2.74 -20.43
C ASP A 145 -15.32 3.86 -19.38
N SER A 146 -16.39 4.07 -18.61
CA SER A 146 -16.38 5.02 -17.48
C SER A 146 -15.39 4.61 -16.39
N LEU A 147 -15.37 3.33 -16.00
CA LEU A 147 -14.43 2.80 -15.01
C LEU A 147 -12.97 2.85 -15.51
N THR A 148 -12.73 2.61 -16.80
CA THR A 148 -11.42 2.83 -17.45
C THR A 148 -11.00 4.30 -17.34
N GLY A 149 -11.92 5.23 -17.59
CA GLY A 149 -11.67 6.66 -17.40
C GLY A 149 -11.27 6.99 -15.95
N TRP A 150 -12.02 6.47 -14.97
CA TRP A 150 -11.69 6.62 -13.55
C TRP A 150 -10.38 5.94 -13.15
N HIS A 151 -10.05 4.80 -13.76
CA HIS A 151 -8.76 4.14 -13.60
C HIS A 151 -7.61 5.06 -14.06
N GLY A 152 -7.77 5.77 -15.19
CA GLY A 152 -6.81 6.77 -15.64
C GLY A 152 -6.64 7.95 -14.66
N VAL A 153 -7.73 8.41 -14.02
CA VAL A 153 -7.68 9.46 -12.98
C VAL A 153 -7.01 8.94 -11.71
N GLY A 154 -7.38 7.74 -11.26
CA GLY A 154 -6.83 7.12 -10.06
C GLY A 154 -5.32 6.89 -10.14
N ALA A 155 -4.79 6.58 -11.32
CA ALA A 155 -3.34 6.51 -11.56
C ALA A 155 -2.64 7.84 -11.23
N LYS A 156 -3.21 8.98 -11.65
CA LYS A 156 -2.66 10.32 -11.34
C LYS A 156 -2.72 10.62 -9.85
N VAL A 157 -3.80 10.22 -9.18
CA VAL A 157 -3.95 10.36 -7.72
C VAL A 157 -2.88 9.56 -6.99
N ILE A 158 -2.64 8.30 -7.39
CA ILE A 158 -1.60 7.46 -6.79
C ILE A 158 -0.23 8.08 -6.96
N VAL A 159 0.13 8.56 -8.16
CA VAL A 159 1.41 9.24 -8.41
C VAL A 159 1.58 10.45 -7.49
N ALA A 160 0.53 11.27 -7.32
CA ALA A 160 0.56 12.41 -6.41
C ALA A 160 0.75 11.99 -4.94
N LEU A 161 0.06 10.94 -4.48
CA LEU A 161 0.19 10.41 -3.12
C LEU A 161 1.56 9.82 -2.86
N VAL A 162 2.12 9.08 -3.82
CA VAL A 162 3.50 8.56 -3.75
C VAL A 162 4.50 9.71 -3.72
N GLY A 163 4.33 10.73 -4.56
CA GLY A 163 5.17 11.93 -4.53
C GLY A 163 5.14 12.64 -3.18
N LEU A 164 3.95 12.82 -2.61
CA LEU A 164 3.77 13.40 -1.27
C LEU A 164 4.42 12.53 -0.18
N HIS A 165 4.29 11.21 -0.28
CA HIS A 165 4.91 10.27 0.64
C HIS A 165 6.44 10.36 0.61
N LEU A 166 7.05 10.38 -0.58
CA LEU A 166 8.50 10.53 -0.74
C LEU A 166 9.00 11.90 -0.25
N LEU A 167 8.23 12.97 -0.51
CA LEU A 167 8.51 14.30 0.04
C LEU A 167 8.50 14.29 1.56
N ALA A 168 7.50 13.65 2.19
CA ALA A 168 7.45 13.53 3.64
C ALA A 168 8.68 12.78 4.18
N ILE A 169 9.12 11.69 3.54
CA ILE A 169 10.36 10.99 3.90
C ILE A 169 11.56 11.93 3.81
N ALA A 170 11.70 12.69 2.72
CA ALA A 170 12.79 13.64 2.54
C ALA A 170 12.79 14.73 3.62
N VAL A 171 11.63 15.28 3.98
CA VAL A 171 11.48 16.26 5.07
C VAL A 171 11.87 15.65 6.42
N HIS A 172 11.37 14.45 6.73
CA HIS A 172 11.72 13.75 7.98
C HIS A 172 13.23 13.45 8.07
N GLN A 173 13.86 13.08 6.97
CA GLN A 173 15.29 12.79 6.93
C GLN A 173 16.18 14.03 7.00
N THR A 174 15.77 15.14 6.38
CA THR A 174 16.62 16.35 6.28
C THR A 174 16.34 17.36 7.40
N VAL A 175 15.07 17.64 7.69
CA VAL A 175 14.65 18.63 8.70
C VAL A 175 14.64 18.01 10.08
N PHE A 176 14.01 16.85 10.23
CA PHE A 176 13.84 16.18 11.52
C PHE A 176 14.95 15.18 11.83
N ARG A 177 15.88 14.95 10.88
CA ARG A 177 17.02 14.04 11.02
C ARG A 177 16.61 12.61 11.43
N GLU A 178 15.41 12.19 11.03
CA GLU A 178 14.90 10.84 11.26
C GLU A 178 15.29 9.90 10.11
N GLN A 179 15.96 8.80 10.42
CA GLN A 179 16.41 7.82 9.43
C GLN A 179 15.31 6.79 9.11
N LEU A 180 14.29 7.20 8.36
CA LEU A 180 13.13 6.35 8.06
C LEU A 180 13.43 5.20 7.08
N VAL A 181 14.24 5.46 6.05
CA VAL A 181 14.58 4.42 5.03
C VAL A 181 15.40 3.28 5.64
N PRO A 182 16.50 3.53 6.39
CA PRO A 182 17.22 2.46 7.07
C PRO A 182 16.31 1.68 8.04
N ALA A 183 15.45 2.39 8.78
CA ALA A 183 14.48 1.74 9.67
C ALA A 183 13.57 0.77 8.93
N MET A 184 13.17 1.06 7.68
CA MET A 184 12.39 0.14 6.84
C MET A 184 13.19 -0.99 6.19
N LEU A 185 14.52 -0.95 6.23
CA LEU A 185 15.37 -2.05 5.78
C LEU A 185 15.64 -3.04 6.92
N HIS A 186 16.23 -2.56 8.02
CA HIS A 186 16.64 -3.41 9.15
C HIS A 186 15.57 -3.54 10.24
N GLY A 187 14.58 -2.66 10.28
CA GLY A 187 13.43 -2.73 11.20
C GLY A 187 13.61 -2.02 12.54
N ASN A 188 14.72 -1.30 12.76
CA ASN A 188 15.00 -0.62 14.02
C ASN A 188 14.92 0.89 13.86
N LYS A 189 14.47 1.60 14.89
CA LYS A 189 14.47 3.06 14.96
C LYS A 189 15.26 3.50 16.20
N PRO A 190 16.13 4.52 16.09
CA PRO A 190 16.77 5.12 17.26
C PRO A 190 15.73 5.91 18.07
N LEU A 191 15.50 5.53 19.32
CA LEU A 191 14.56 6.19 20.24
C LEU A 191 15.27 6.59 21.55
N GLU A 192 14.85 7.72 22.12
CA GLU A 192 15.33 8.22 23.42
C GLU A 192 14.72 7.44 24.59
N GLN A 193 13.51 6.91 24.42
CA GLN A 193 12.82 6.12 25.44
C GLN A 193 12.61 4.68 24.95
N PRO A 194 12.82 3.67 25.81
CA PRO A 194 12.53 2.28 25.47
C PRO A 194 11.02 2.10 25.34
N VAL A 195 10.56 1.79 24.12
CA VAL A 195 9.18 1.38 23.84
C VAL A 195 9.18 -0.13 23.60
N GLN A 196 8.39 -0.87 24.39
CA GLN A 196 8.20 -2.30 24.17
C GLN A 196 7.01 -2.53 23.26
N LEU A 197 7.28 -2.94 22.01
CA LEU A 197 6.25 -3.35 21.06
C LEU A 197 6.11 -4.87 21.08
N ARG A 198 4.87 -5.35 21.05
CA ARG A 198 4.59 -6.78 20.95
C ARG A 198 4.69 -7.26 19.51
N PHE A 199 5.67 -8.14 19.27
CA PHE A 199 5.85 -8.81 17.99
C PHE A 199 5.16 -10.18 17.97
N VAL A 200 4.51 -10.49 16.86
CA VAL A 200 3.98 -11.83 16.60
C VAL A 200 4.95 -12.62 15.72
N SER A 201 4.80 -13.94 15.67
CA SER A 201 5.58 -14.79 14.78
C SER A 201 5.37 -14.40 13.31
N PRO A 202 6.45 -14.24 12.50
CA PRO A 202 6.33 -13.89 11.09
C PRO A 202 5.58 -14.94 10.26
N TRP A 203 5.58 -16.20 10.71
CA TRP A 203 4.84 -17.29 10.07
C TRP A 203 3.33 -17.06 10.01
N ARG A 204 2.77 -16.20 10.87
CA ARG A 204 1.36 -15.79 10.80
C ARG A 204 1.02 -15.02 9.51
N ALA A 205 2.02 -14.52 8.79
CA ALA A 205 1.83 -13.85 7.51
C ALA A 205 1.47 -14.84 6.39
N LEU A 206 1.94 -16.08 6.47
CA LEU A 206 1.72 -17.09 5.42
C LEU A 206 0.24 -17.38 5.13
N PRO A 207 -0.63 -17.68 6.12
CA PRO A 207 -2.03 -17.93 5.83
C PRO A 207 -2.72 -16.70 5.24
N GLY A 208 -2.38 -15.48 5.70
CA GLY A 208 -2.93 -14.25 5.13
C GLY A 208 -2.51 -14.02 3.68
N LEU A 209 -1.24 -14.28 3.36
CA LEU A 209 -0.72 -14.17 2.00
C LEU A 209 -1.35 -15.23 1.09
N LEU A 210 -1.45 -16.47 1.56
CA LEU A 210 -2.08 -17.56 0.82
C LEU A 210 -3.55 -17.25 0.55
N LEU A 211 -4.31 -16.80 1.55
CA LEU A 211 -5.71 -16.42 1.38
C LEU A 211 -5.87 -15.26 0.39
N ALA A 212 -5.00 -14.24 0.46
CA ALA A 212 -5.05 -13.12 -0.47
C ALA A 212 -4.76 -13.56 -1.92
N VAL A 213 -3.73 -14.38 -2.12
CA VAL A 213 -3.39 -14.92 -3.45
C VAL A 213 -4.49 -15.82 -3.99
N LEU A 214 -5.01 -16.74 -3.18
CA LEU A 214 -6.10 -17.64 -3.59
C LEU A 214 -7.39 -16.88 -3.89
N ALA A 215 -7.71 -15.84 -3.11
CA ALA A 215 -8.89 -15.02 -3.36
C ALA A 215 -8.79 -14.29 -4.70
N VAL A 216 -7.65 -13.67 -5.00
CA VAL A 216 -7.44 -13.00 -6.30
C VAL A 216 -7.40 -14.02 -7.43
N TRP A 217 -6.71 -15.14 -7.26
CA TRP A 217 -6.67 -16.20 -8.26
C TRP A 217 -8.07 -16.73 -8.58
N ALA A 218 -8.87 -17.06 -7.56
CA ALA A 218 -10.24 -17.54 -7.74
C ALA A 218 -11.15 -16.50 -8.40
N LEU A 219 -10.98 -15.21 -8.06
CA LEU A 219 -11.73 -14.12 -8.67
C LEU A 219 -11.41 -13.98 -10.16
N VAL A 220 -10.11 -14.01 -10.51
CA VAL A 220 -9.65 -13.87 -11.90
C VAL A 220 -10.10 -15.07 -12.72
N THR A 221 -9.89 -16.30 -12.24
CA THR A 221 -10.27 -17.51 -12.98
C THR A 221 -11.78 -17.64 -13.15
N TRP A 222 -12.56 -17.25 -12.14
CA TRP A 222 -14.01 -17.19 -12.26
C TRP A 222 -14.45 -16.13 -13.28
N GLY A 223 -13.87 -14.93 -13.23
CA GLY A 223 -14.15 -13.88 -14.21
C GLY A 223 -13.86 -14.31 -15.65
N GLU A 224 -12.67 -14.88 -15.87
CA GLU A 224 -12.25 -15.41 -17.18
C GLU A 224 -13.19 -16.54 -17.68
N SER A 225 -13.68 -17.41 -16.80
CA SER A 225 -14.62 -18.46 -17.21
C SER A 225 -15.95 -17.92 -17.76
N LEU A 226 -16.42 -16.78 -17.25
CA LEU A 226 -17.66 -16.15 -17.73
C LEU A 226 -17.49 -15.58 -19.14
N ALA A 227 -16.29 -15.10 -19.47
CA ALA A 227 -15.99 -14.61 -20.81
C ALA A 227 -16.03 -15.77 -21.81
N VAL A 228 -15.48 -16.95 -21.48
CA VAL A 228 -15.52 -18.13 -22.35
C VAL A 228 -16.95 -18.58 -22.63
N ASP A 229 -17.80 -18.65 -21.61
CA ASP A 229 -19.20 -19.07 -21.77
C ASP A 229 -20.00 -18.12 -22.68
N SER A 230 -19.66 -16.83 -22.73
CA SER A 230 -20.35 -15.85 -23.61
C SER A 230 -20.04 -16.02 -25.11
N TYR A 231 -18.90 -16.62 -25.48
CA TYR A 231 -18.53 -16.87 -26.87
C TYR A 231 -19.13 -18.16 -27.45
N ASP A 232 -19.44 -19.16 -26.61
CA ASP A 232 -19.96 -20.46 -27.07
C ASP A 232 -21.48 -20.46 -27.35
N TYR A 233 -22.21 -19.40 -26.97
CA TYR A 233 -23.67 -19.26 -27.20
C TYR A 233 -24.07 -18.08 -28.11
N GLY A 234 -23.11 -17.49 -28.83
CA GLY A 234 -23.31 -16.36 -29.75
C GLY A 234 -23.51 -16.75 -31.22
#